data_AF-A0A7V6HAF3-F1
#
_entry.id   AF-A0A7V6HAF3-F1
#
_cell.length_a   1.000
_cell.length_b   1.000
_cell.length_c   1.000
_cell.angle_alpha   90.00
_cell.angle_beta   90.00
_cell.angle_gamma   90.00
#
_symmetry.space_group_name_H-M   'P 1'
#
loop_
_entity.id
_entity.type
_entity.pdbx_description
1 polymer ?
#
loop_
_entity_poly.entity_id
_entity_poly.type
_entity_poly.pdbx_seq_one_letter_code
_entity_poly.pdbx_strand_id
1 'polypeptide(L)'
;MKHNLKLNHFLFLAPLLIMLAIFSLYPIITSFVYSFFDYRTTNQQFNELRLGSALNGDLLAENASYVGFYLNDDYDLVDAEGQAVFDRVTEESDRIAEQYAGVTDISAADEEAIRAYIVDARQSIDAVYSRFPDEDFWRQSDLKAIFAGMERVFIESNYVGLEHYQRLLKDTRFFKDLGHTAFFTVMTVSLELILGMGLALIMNKAMRGIGLVRTAALIPWAIPTAVSALMWQYLYDGRSGIVANFFAAIGLIGSPEQMLSTSGGAMTAAIIADVWKTTPYMALLLLAGLQIIDRGLYESAAVDGSGAVHQFFHITLPLMKPSILVALLFRTLDAFRVYDLIAVLTGGGPGGSTETLSIYSYKVMIEQSNYGYGSAIVVGMFVFVAIIATVFIKFLGADLLSDS
;
A
#
# COMPACT_ATOMS: atom_id res chain seq x y z
N MET A 1 7.18 5.91 -43.48
CA MET A 1 5.76 5.55 -43.71
C MET A 1 4.99 5.78 -42.41
N LYS A 2 4.21 6.87 -42.28
CA LYS A 2 3.33 7.09 -41.11
C LYS A 2 2.05 6.29 -41.33
N HIS A 3 1.93 5.14 -40.68
CA HIS A 3 0.70 4.35 -40.71
C HIS A 3 -0.33 5.04 -39.79
N ASN A 4 -1.25 5.81 -40.38
CA ASN A 4 -2.36 6.40 -39.63
C ASN A 4 -3.25 5.27 -39.12
N LEU A 5 -3.19 4.98 -37.82
CA LEU A 5 -4.08 4.04 -37.14
C LEU A 5 -5.53 4.46 -37.39
N LYS A 6 -6.25 3.72 -38.24
CA LYS A 6 -7.69 3.92 -38.48
C LYS A 6 -8.46 3.65 -37.18
N LEU A 7 -9.53 4.41 -36.92
CA LEU A 7 -10.40 4.33 -35.72
C LEU A 7 -10.77 2.90 -35.31
N ASN A 8 -10.95 2.00 -36.28
CA ASN A 8 -11.29 0.59 -36.05
C ASN A 8 -10.18 -0.21 -35.33
N HIS A 9 -8.89 0.15 -35.51
CA HIS A 9 -7.79 -0.45 -34.74
C HIS A 9 -7.78 0.04 -33.28
N PHE A 10 -8.24 1.27 -33.05
CA PHE A 10 -8.35 1.83 -31.69
C PHE A 10 -9.47 1.15 -30.89
N LEU A 11 -10.60 0.84 -31.55
CA LEU A 11 -11.69 0.08 -30.95
C LEU A 11 -11.27 -1.34 -30.54
N PHE A 12 -10.35 -1.97 -31.26
CA PHE A 12 -9.81 -3.29 -30.90
C PHE A 12 -8.91 -3.24 -29.66
N LEU A 13 -8.19 -2.13 -29.45
CA LEU A 13 -7.36 -1.90 -28.27
C LEU A 13 -8.16 -1.34 -27.07
N ALA A 14 -9.39 -0.85 -27.29
CA ALA A 14 -10.18 -0.22 -26.25
C ALA A 14 -10.38 -1.10 -25.01
N PRO A 15 -10.69 -2.41 -25.09
CA PRO A 15 -10.80 -3.27 -23.91
C PRO A 15 -9.49 -3.35 -23.11
N LEU A 16 -8.35 -3.44 -23.79
CA LEU A 16 -7.03 -3.45 -23.16
C LEU A 16 -6.72 -2.12 -22.46
N LEU A 17 -6.99 -0.99 -23.13
CA LEU A 17 -6.78 0.34 -22.57
C LEU A 17 -7.68 0.59 -21.36
N ILE A 18 -8.93 0.13 -21.41
CA ILE A 18 -9.87 0.19 -20.29
C ILE A 18 -9.35 -0.65 -19.12
N MET A 19 -8.87 -1.87 -19.37
CA MET A 19 -8.26 -2.69 -18.32
C MET A 19 -7.04 -2.02 -17.68
N LEU A 20 -6.14 -1.43 -18.49
CA LEU A 20 -4.99 -0.70 -17.99
C LEU A 20 -5.41 0.53 -17.18
N ALA A 21 -6.42 1.27 -17.64
CA ALA A 21 -6.95 2.41 -16.92
C ALA A 21 -7.52 2.02 -15.55
N ILE A 22 -8.35 0.97 -15.50
CA ILE A 22 -9.05 0.53 -14.29
C ILE A 22 -8.11 -0.17 -13.30
N PHE A 23 -7.29 -1.11 -13.76
CA PHE A 23 -6.52 -1.98 -12.87
C PHE A 23 -5.09 -1.50 -12.62
N SER A 24 -4.58 -0.57 -13.42
CA SER A 24 -3.20 -0.06 -13.26
C SER A 24 -3.17 1.43 -12.95
N LEU A 25 -3.76 2.28 -13.80
CA LEU A 25 -3.64 3.72 -13.63
C LEU A 25 -4.52 4.26 -12.51
N TYR A 26 -5.76 3.79 -12.38
CA TYR A 26 -6.69 4.27 -11.36
C TYR A 26 -6.15 4.10 -9.93
N PRO A 27 -5.66 2.92 -9.49
CA PRO A 27 -5.08 2.78 -8.15
C PRO A 27 -3.88 3.72 -7.91
N ILE A 28 -3.02 3.92 -8.92
CA ILE A 28 -1.86 4.80 -8.81
C ILE A 28 -2.31 6.26 -8.64
N ILE A 29 -3.26 6.71 -9.47
CA ILE A 29 -3.81 8.06 -9.39
C ILE A 29 -4.51 8.27 -8.05
N THR A 30 -5.31 7.30 -7.59
CA THR A 30 -5.99 7.36 -6.30
C THR A 30 -5.00 7.46 -5.15
N SER A 31 -3.95 6.63 -5.10
CA SER A 31 -2.89 6.77 -4.10
C SER A 31 -2.18 8.12 -4.19
N PHE A 32 -1.90 8.59 -5.40
CA PHE A 32 -1.29 9.92 -5.58
C PHE A 32 -2.21 11.02 -5.02
N VAL A 33 -3.50 11.00 -5.32
CA VAL A 33 -4.48 11.97 -4.78
C VAL A 33 -4.54 11.86 -3.25
N TYR A 34 -4.72 10.66 -2.70
CA TYR A 34 -4.84 10.44 -1.25
C TYR A 34 -3.61 10.93 -0.48
N SER A 35 -2.43 10.85 -1.10
CA SER A 35 -1.18 11.32 -0.47
C SER A 35 -1.09 12.83 -0.25
N PHE A 36 -2.02 13.62 -0.79
CA PHE A 36 -2.13 15.06 -0.50
C PHE A 36 -3.08 15.39 0.65
N PHE A 37 -3.77 14.40 1.22
CA PHE A 37 -4.75 14.59 2.29
C PHE A 37 -4.35 13.79 3.53
N ASP A 38 -4.64 14.30 4.73
CA ASP A 38 -4.66 13.48 5.94
C ASP A 38 -5.95 12.64 5.96
N TYR A 39 -5.97 11.62 5.11
CA TYR A 39 -7.12 10.75 4.91
C TYR A 39 -7.07 9.57 5.88
N ARG A 40 -7.97 9.54 6.87
CA ARG A 40 -8.06 8.51 7.91
C ARG A 40 -9.49 8.02 8.11
N THR A 41 -9.77 6.76 7.78
CA THR A 41 -11.14 6.23 7.76
C THR A 41 -11.77 6.06 9.15
N THR A 42 -10.96 5.99 10.21
CA THR A 42 -11.44 5.84 11.59
C THR A 42 -11.68 7.18 12.29
N ASN A 43 -11.31 8.31 11.68
CA ASN A 43 -11.50 9.63 12.27
C ASN A 43 -12.62 10.36 11.52
N GLN A 44 -13.71 10.70 12.20
CA GLN A 44 -14.87 11.37 11.61
C GLN A 44 -14.55 12.73 10.97
N GLN A 45 -13.48 13.41 11.39
CA GLN A 45 -13.05 14.68 10.78
C GLN A 45 -12.23 14.45 9.50
N PHE A 46 -11.68 13.26 9.31
CA PHE A 46 -10.67 12.97 8.28
C PHE A 46 -11.03 11.76 7.40
N ASN A 47 -12.27 11.28 7.46
CA ASN A 47 -12.76 10.09 6.75
C ASN A 47 -13.22 10.38 5.32
N GLU A 48 -13.03 11.60 4.81
CA GLU A 48 -13.31 12.03 3.44
C GLU A 48 -12.21 12.97 2.94
N LEU A 49 -12.10 13.16 1.62
CA LEU A 49 -11.14 14.11 1.04
C LEU A 49 -11.79 15.48 0.93
N ARG A 50 -11.24 16.48 1.63
CA ARG A 50 -11.82 17.83 1.69
C ARG A 50 -10.76 18.90 1.49
N LEU A 51 -11.06 19.82 0.57
CA LEU A 51 -10.23 20.99 0.28
C LEU A 51 -10.62 22.20 1.12
N GLY A 52 -11.89 22.31 1.51
CA GLY A 52 -12.43 23.38 2.35
C GLY A 52 -13.06 22.83 3.64
N SER A 53 -13.55 23.74 4.49
CA SER A 53 -14.35 23.36 5.65
C SER A 53 -15.71 22.82 5.23
N ALA A 54 -16.27 21.96 6.07
CA ALA A 54 -17.56 21.32 5.89
C ALA A 54 -18.33 21.33 7.21
N LEU A 55 -19.62 21.02 7.14
CA LEU A 55 -20.53 20.98 8.26
C LEU A 55 -21.14 19.58 8.39
N ASN A 56 -21.28 19.08 9.62
CA ASN A 56 -22.23 18.02 9.92
C ASN A 56 -23.57 18.67 10.28
N GLY A 57 -24.33 19.07 9.26
CA GLY A 57 -25.59 19.80 9.41
C GLY A 57 -26.66 19.05 10.20
N ASP A 58 -26.74 17.72 10.05
CA ASP A 58 -27.67 16.89 10.81
C ASP A 58 -27.33 16.89 12.31
N LEU A 59 -26.04 16.74 12.66
CA LEU A 59 -25.60 16.79 14.04
C LEU A 59 -25.73 18.20 14.63
N LEU A 60 -25.53 19.24 13.82
CA LEU A 60 -25.78 20.62 14.24
C LEU A 60 -27.26 20.82 14.55
N ALA A 61 -28.16 20.38 13.65
CA ALA A 61 -29.59 20.50 13.82
C ALA A 61 -30.12 19.71 15.03
N GLU A 62 -29.62 18.48 15.22
CA GLU A 62 -29.93 17.67 16.40
C GLU A 62 -29.53 18.40 17.68
N ASN A 63 -28.27 18.84 17.80
CA ASN A 63 -27.80 19.56 18.99
C ASN A 63 -28.57 20.87 19.22
N ALA A 64 -28.84 21.64 18.17
CA ALA A 64 -29.57 22.89 18.26
C ALA A 64 -31.01 22.66 18.77
N SER A 65 -31.69 21.60 18.32
CA SER A 65 -33.05 21.26 18.79
C SER A 65 -33.13 20.93 20.29
N TYR A 66 -32.04 20.45 20.89
CA TYR A 66 -31.99 20.16 22.33
C TYR A 66 -31.82 21.42 23.19
N VAL A 67 -31.35 22.54 22.61
CA VAL A 67 -31.14 23.79 23.35
C VAL A 67 -32.45 24.30 23.94
N GLY A 68 -33.51 24.41 23.12
CA GLY A 68 -34.83 24.86 23.58
C GLY A 68 -35.43 23.93 24.63
N PHE A 69 -35.27 22.61 24.45
CA PHE A 69 -35.73 21.61 25.41
C PHE A 69 -35.11 21.84 26.81
N TYR A 70 -33.79 22.03 26.87
CA TYR A 70 -33.09 22.25 28.14
C TYR A 70 -33.29 23.63 28.74
N LEU A 71 -33.50 24.66 27.93
CA LEU A 71 -33.82 26.01 28.45
C LEU A 71 -35.24 26.07 28.99
N ASN A 72 -36.20 25.39 28.36
CA ASN A 72 -37.58 25.31 28.84
C ASN A 72 -37.65 24.65 30.24
N ASP A 73 -36.79 23.67 30.48
CA ASP A 73 -36.61 22.96 31.73
C ASP A 73 -36.17 23.89 32.91
N ASP A 74 -35.42 24.96 32.61
CA ASP A 74 -34.95 25.96 33.58
C ASP A 74 -35.76 27.29 33.53
N TYR A 75 -36.80 27.37 32.68
CA TYR A 75 -37.44 28.63 32.29
C TYR A 75 -38.12 29.39 33.43
N ASP A 76 -38.78 28.66 34.33
CA ASP A 76 -39.50 29.24 35.47
C ASP A 76 -38.57 29.61 36.65
N LEU A 77 -37.27 29.28 36.56
CA LEU A 77 -36.27 29.56 37.59
C LEU A 77 -35.60 30.94 37.43
N VAL A 78 -35.87 31.64 36.32
CA VAL A 78 -35.23 32.92 35.99
C VAL A 78 -36.25 34.05 35.88
N ASP A 79 -35.78 35.29 35.97
CA ASP A 79 -36.61 36.48 35.80
C ASP A 79 -37.03 36.71 34.33
N ALA A 80 -37.95 37.66 34.12
CA ALA A 80 -38.46 37.99 32.78
C ALA A 80 -37.34 38.39 31.78
N GLU A 81 -36.23 38.97 32.27
CA GLU A 81 -35.07 39.29 31.43
C GLU A 81 -34.30 38.02 31.03
N GLY A 82 -34.16 37.06 31.95
CA GLY A 82 -33.56 35.74 31.66
C GLY A 82 -34.42 34.91 30.72
N GLN A 83 -35.74 34.92 30.91
CA GLN A 83 -36.70 34.29 30.00
C GLN A 83 -36.58 34.84 28.57
N ALA A 84 -36.47 36.16 28.41
CA ALA A 84 -36.26 36.77 27.10
C ALA A 84 -34.93 36.35 26.42
N VAL A 85 -33.88 36.07 27.20
CA VAL A 85 -32.63 35.49 26.68
C VAL A 85 -32.85 34.05 26.24
N PHE A 86 -33.56 33.24 27.04
CA PHE A 86 -33.84 31.85 26.72
C PHE A 86 -34.71 31.71 25.46
N ASP A 87 -35.73 32.55 25.32
CA ASP A 87 -36.57 32.62 24.12
C ASP A 87 -35.72 32.95 22.88
N ARG A 88 -34.88 34.00 22.97
CA ARG A 88 -34.02 34.42 21.86
C ARG A 88 -33.07 33.29 21.43
N VAL A 89 -32.44 32.62 22.38
CA VAL A 89 -31.51 31.53 22.09
C VAL A 89 -32.25 30.31 21.54
N THR A 90 -33.44 30.01 22.05
CA THR A 90 -34.28 28.91 21.54
C THR A 90 -34.69 29.16 20.09
N GLU A 91 -35.23 30.35 19.79
CA GLU A 91 -35.64 30.71 18.42
C GLU A 91 -34.48 30.64 17.42
N GLU A 92 -33.30 31.12 17.81
CA GLU A 92 -32.14 31.14 16.91
C GLU A 92 -31.55 29.73 16.75
N SER A 93 -31.54 28.90 17.80
CA SER A 93 -31.21 27.48 17.70
C SER A 93 -32.15 26.74 16.75
N ASP A 94 -33.46 26.97 16.85
CA ASP A 94 -34.45 26.33 15.97
C ASP A 94 -34.25 26.77 14.51
N ARG A 95 -33.99 28.06 14.26
CA ARG A 95 -33.64 28.56 12.92
C ARG A 95 -32.39 27.90 12.36
N ILE A 96 -31.33 27.76 13.17
CA ILE A 96 -30.11 27.06 12.78
C ILE A 96 -30.39 25.59 12.47
N ALA A 97 -31.22 24.93 13.27
CA ALA A 97 -31.58 23.54 13.03
C ALA A 97 -32.31 23.36 11.70
N GLU A 98 -33.30 24.23 11.41
CA GLU A 98 -34.04 24.19 10.16
C GLU A 98 -33.18 24.55 8.94
N GLN A 99 -32.33 25.57 9.07
CA GLN A 99 -31.52 26.08 7.97
C GLN A 99 -30.40 25.12 7.57
N TYR A 100 -29.77 24.45 8.54
CA TYR A 100 -28.56 23.67 8.31
C TYR A 100 -28.76 22.14 8.37
N ALA A 101 -29.98 21.64 8.63
CA ALA A 101 -30.27 20.21 8.53
C ALA A 101 -29.89 19.66 7.13
N GLY A 102 -29.15 18.55 7.10
CA GLY A 102 -28.63 17.94 5.87
C GLY A 102 -27.56 18.74 5.12
N VAL A 103 -27.13 19.90 5.63
CA VAL A 103 -26.10 20.73 4.97
C VAL A 103 -24.71 20.17 5.25
N THR A 104 -23.94 19.94 4.19
CA THR A 104 -22.55 19.46 4.27
C THR A 104 -21.53 20.49 3.83
N ASP A 105 -21.84 21.26 2.78
CA ASP A 105 -21.00 22.35 2.29
C ASP A 105 -21.45 23.66 2.92
N ILE A 106 -20.51 24.40 3.51
CA ILE A 106 -20.79 25.66 4.19
C ILE A 106 -19.89 26.77 3.65
N SER A 107 -20.43 27.99 3.54
CA SER A 107 -19.61 29.15 3.19
C SER A 107 -18.81 29.63 4.41
N ALA A 108 -17.68 30.30 4.19
CA ALA A 108 -16.89 30.87 5.29
C ALA A 108 -17.71 31.86 6.14
N ALA A 109 -18.66 32.58 5.52
CA ALA A 109 -19.53 33.52 6.21
C ALA A 109 -20.56 32.81 7.11
N ASP A 110 -21.14 31.71 6.63
CA ASP A 110 -22.09 30.92 7.41
C ASP A 110 -21.38 30.20 8.56
N GLU A 111 -20.17 29.68 8.33
CA GLU A 111 -19.34 29.10 9.39
C GLU A 111 -19.03 30.12 10.48
N GLU A 112 -18.61 31.34 10.11
CA GLU A 112 -18.35 32.43 11.05
C GLU A 112 -19.62 32.81 11.83
N ALA A 113 -20.77 32.87 11.16
CA ALA A 113 -22.05 33.19 11.80
C ALA A 113 -22.48 32.14 12.83
N ILE A 114 -22.41 30.84 12.50
CA ILE A 114 -22.76 29.76 13.43
C ILE A 114 -21.78 29.74 14.62
N ARG A 115 -20.48 29.92 14.38
CA ARG A 115 -19.48 30.01 15.46
C ARG A 115 -19.73 31.20 16.37
N ALA A 116 -20.05 32.37 15.81
CA ALA A 116 -20.38 33.56 16.58
C ALA A 116 -21.64 33.35 17.42
N TYR A 117 -22.67 32.72 16.86
CA TYR A 117 -23.88 32.34 17.58
C TYR A 117 -23.60 31.43 18.77
N ILE A 118 -22.84 30.34 18.58
CA ILE A 118 -22.51 29.39 19.65
C ILE A 118 -21.83 30.11 20.83
N VAL A 119 -20.92 31.04 20.53
CA VAL A 119 -20.22 31.82 21.55
C VAL A 119 -21.18 32.80 22.26
N ASP A 120 -22.00 33.53 21.52
CA ASP A 120 -22.97 34.49 22.07
C ASP A 120 -24.02 33.79 22.95
N ALA A 121 -24.59 32.68 22.47
CA ALA A 121 -25.59 31.90 23.19
C ALA A 121 -25.02 31.37 24.52
N ARG A 122 -23.81 30.78 24.48
CA ARG A 122 -23.14 30.29 25.70
C ARG A 122 -22.89 31.41 26.71
N GLN A 123 -22.35 32.54 26.26
CA GLN A 123 -22.08 33.68 27.14
C GLN A 123 -23.36 34.28 27.72
N SER A 124 -24.42 34.37 26.91
CA SER A 124 -25.72 34.90 27.34
C SER A 124 -26.38 34.00 28.38
N ILE A 125 -26.37 32.68 28.16
CA ILE A 125 -26.92 31.71 29.12
C ILE A 125 -26.10 31.70 30.43
N ASP A 126 -24.76 31.66 30.34
CA ASP A 126 -23.91 31.70 31.54
C ASP A 126 -24.11 33.00 32.34
N ALA A 127 -24.33 34.14 31.66
CA ALA A 127 -24.66 35.40 32.31
C ALA A 127 -26.01 35.35 33.03
N VAL A 128 -27.04 34.71 32.44
CA VAL A 128 -28.33 34.50 33.09
C VAL A 128 -28.17 33.65 34.35
N TYR A 129 -27.54 32.48 34.25
CA TYR A 129 -27.34 31.59 35.40
C TYR A 129 -26.53 32.24 36.53
N SER A 130 -25.53 33.06 36.18
CA SER A 130 -24.69 33.75 37.18
C SER A 130 -25.47 34.78 38.02
N ARG A 131 -26.65 35.23 37.57
CA ARG A 131 -27.52 36.15 38.34
C ARG A 131 -28.30 35.43 39.46
N PHE A 132 -28.42 34.11 39.39
CA PHE A 132 -29.20 33.27 40.32
C PHE A 132 -28.31 32.20 40.97
N PRO A 133 -27.31 32.58 41.79
CA PRO A 133 -26.34 31.64 42.36
C PRO A 133 -26.93 30.65 43.37
N ASP A 134 -28.14 30.93 43.89
CA ASP A 134 -28.83 30.13 44.89
C ASP A 134 -29.86 29.14 44.26
N GLU A 135 -30.04 29.16 42.94
CA GLU A 135 -30.94 28.27 42.21
C GLU A 135 -30.21 27.02 41.68
N ASP A 136 -30.82 25.85 41.83
CA ASP A 136 -30.28 24.58 41.35
C ASP A 136 -30.66 24.34 39.88
N PHE A 137 -29.85 24.87 38.95
CA PHE A 137 -30.01 24.61 37.51
C PHE A 137 -29.58 23.19 37.14
N TRP A 138 -30.56 22.35 36.85
CA TRP A 138 -30.37 20.93 36.57
C TRP A 138 -29.89 20.66 35.14
N ARG A 139 -30.02 21.62 34.22
CA ARG A 139 -29.61 21.51 32.82
C ARG A 139 -28.36 22.30 32.42
N GLN A 140 -27.78 23.07 33.33
CA GLN A 140 -26.63 23.92 33.01
C GLN A 140 -25.42 23.12 32.45
N SER A 141 -25.15 21.93 32.99
CA SER A 141 -24.07 21.07 32.48
C SER A 141 -24.41 20.44 31.13
N ASP A 142 -25.69 20.11 30.90
CA ASP A 142 -26.18 19.52 29.66
C ASP A 142 -26.06 20.53 28.51
N LEU A 143 -26.48 21.79 28.72
CA LEU A 143 -26.33 22.88 27.75
C LEU A 143 -24.87 23.14 27.39
N LYS A 144 -23.96 23.14 28.37
CA LYS A 144 -22.51 23.26 28.11
C LYS A 144 -22.00 22.13 27.22
N ALA A 145 -22.49 20.90 27.43
CA ALA A 145 -22.12 19.76 26.60
C ALA A 145 -22.70 19.87 25.18
N ILE A 146 -23.95 20.33 25.03
CA ILE A 146 -24.59 20.57 23.73
C ILE A 146 -23.80 21.60 22.91
N PHE A 147 -23.48 22.76 23.47
CA PHE A 147 -22.70 23.78 22.75
C PHE A 147 -21.29 23.29 22.39
N ALA A 148 -20.64 22.51 23.27
CA ALA A 148 -19.38 21.85 22.95
C ALA A 148 -19.52 20.80 21.84
N GLY A 149 -20.69 20.15 21.73
CA GLY A 149 -21.06 19.29 20.62
C GLY A 149 -21.23 20.06 19.31
N MET A 150 -21.92 21.20 19.35
CA MET A 150 -22.10 22.10 18.20
C MET A 150 -20.76 22.64 17.67
N GLU A 151 -19.75 22.88 18.51
CA GLU A 151 -18.42 23.26 18.02
C GLU A 151 -17.71 22.14 17.22
N ARG A 152 -18.06 20.87 17.44
CA ARG A 152 -17.44 19.70 16.77
C ARG A 152 -18.07 19.35 15.43
N VAL A 153 -19.18 20.00 15.06
CA VAL A 153 -19.87 19.75 13.79
C VAL A 153 -19.10 20.33 12.60
N PHE A 154 -18.20 21.28 12.84
CA PHE A 154 -17.30 21.81 11.83
C PHE A 154 -16.18 20.82 11.55
N ILE A 155 -16.00 20.52 10.27
CA ILE A 155 -14.98 19.60 9.80
C ILE A 155 -14.01 20.40 8.95
N GLU A 156 -12.75 20.48 9.40
CA GLU A 156 -11.72 21.25 8.72
C GLU A 156 -11.23 20.56 7.44
N SER A 157 -10.62 21.35 6.56
CA SER A 157 -9.90 20.83 5.39
C SER A 157 -8.78 19.90 5.85
N ASN A 158 -8.70 18.73 5.22
CA ASN A 158 -7.64 17.76 5.49
C ASN A 158 -6.59 17.72 4.39
N TYR A 159 -6.56 18.72 3.51
CA TYR A 159 -5.50 18.88 2.52
C TYR A 159 -4.19 19.31 3.19
N VAL A 160 -3.17 18.45 3.10
CA VAL A 160 -1.84 18.66 3.70
C VAL A 160 -0.74 18.89 2.65
N GLY A 161 -1.09 18.90 1.37
CA GLY A 161 -0.13 19.14 0.29
C GLY A 161 1.02 18.14 0.31
N LEU A 162 2.25 18.63 0.46
CA LEU A 162 3.46 17.79 0.43
C LEU A 162 3.96 17.31 1.79
N GLU A 163 3.20 17.53 2.87
CA GLU A 163 3.63 17.20 4.23
C GLU A 163 3.98 15.71 4.40
N HIS A 164 3.15 14.81 3.87
CA HIS A 164 3.41 13.37 3.93
C HIS A 164 4.72 12.98 3.26
N TYR A 165 5.12 13.65 2.17
CA TYR A 165 6.41 13.40 1.51
C TYR A 165 7.58 13.95 2.32
N GLN A 166 7.44 15.13 2.94
CA GLN A 166 8.46 15.65 3.84
C GLN A 166 8.67 14.72 5.05
N ARG A 167 7.58 14.15 5.58
CA ARG A 167 7.62 13.12 6.60
C ARG A 167 8.30 11.86 6.10
N LEU A 168 7.94 11.36 4.92
CA LEU A 168 8.51 10.16 4.31
C LEU A 168 10.04 10.26 4.17
N LEU A 169 10.56 11.41 3.75
CA LEU A 169 12.00 11.67 3.62
C LEU A 169 12.76 11.66 4.95
N LYS A 170 12.06 11.76 6.07
CA LYS A 170 12.62 11.71 7.44
C LYS A 170 12.25 10.42 8.16
N ASP A 171 11.48 9.54 7.54
CA ASP A 171 10.97 8.33 8.17
C ASP A 171 12.03 7.23 8.19
N THR A 172 12.58 6.97 9.37
CA THR A 172 13.61 5.95 9.57
C THR A 172 13.10 4.53 9.32
N ARG A 173 11.80 4.27 9.55
CA ARG A 173 11.16 2.98 9.27
C ARG A 173 11.06 2.77 7.76
N PHE A 174 10.68 3.79 6.99
CA PHE A 174 10.66 3.72 5.53
C PHE A 174 12.00 3.29 4.95
N PHE A 175 13.10 3.92 5.35
CA PHE A 175 14.43 3.55 4.83
C PHE A 175 14.91 2.19 5.33
N LYS A 176 14.54 1.78 6.55
CA LYS A 176 14.81 0.44 7.06
C LYS A 176 14.10 -0.63 6.21
N ASP A 177 12.82 -0.43 5.93
CA ASP A 177 12.00 -1.38 5.17
C ASP A 177 12.34 -1.36 3.67
N LEU A 178 12.79 -0.22 3.14
CA LEU A 178 13.46 -0.14 1.83
C LEU A 178 14.72 -1.01 1.81
N GLY A 179 15.52 -0.98 2.87
CA GLY A 179 16.70 -1.83 3.05
C GLY A 179 16.34 -3.33 3.03
N HIS A 180 15.32 -3.73 3.78
CA HIS A 180 14.82 -5.12 3.75
C HIS A 180 14.31 -5.52 2.37
N THR A 181 13.54 -4.64 1.71
CA THR A 181 13.00 -4.87 0.36
C THR A 181 14.12 -5.07 -0.66
N ALA A 182 15.13 -4.19 -0.63
CA ALA A 182 16.29 -4.27 -1.50
C ALA A 182 17.12 -5.54 -1.22
N PHE A 183 17.37 -5.86 0.05
CA PHE A 183 18.09 -7.06 0.43
C PHE A 183 17.37 -8.33 -0.04
N PHE A 184 16.08 -8.45 0.25
CA PHE A 184 15.24 -9.55 -0.21
C PHE A 184 15.31 -9.67 -1.74
N THR A 185 15.07 -8.57 -2.46
CA THR A 185 15.06 -8.53 -3.92
C THR A 185 16.39 -8.98 -4.52
N VAL A 186 17.52 -8.44 -4.05
CA VAL A 186 18.83 -8.78 -4.60
C VAL A 186 19.16 -10.25 -4.33
N MET A 187 18.86 -10.76 -3.14
CA MET A 187 19.13 -12.15 -2.79
C MET A 187 18.27 -13.12 -3.60
N THR A 188 16.96 -12.91 -3.67
CA THR A 188 16.05 -13.81 -4.39
C THR A 188 16.35 -13.82 -5.89
N VAL A 189 16.42 -12.64 -6.52
CA VAL A 189 16.71 -12.49 -7.96
C VAL A 189 18.05 -13.14 -8.34
N SER A 190 19.10 -12.96 -7.51
CA SER A 190 20.42 -13.54 -7.78
C SER A 190 20.39 -15.06 -7.73
N LEU A 191 19.75 -15.64 -6.71
CA LEU A 191 19.63 -17.08 -6.54
C LEU A 191 18.78 -17.69 -7.66
N GLU A 192 17.67 -17.06 -8.02
CA GLU A 192 16.79 -17.50 -9.10
C GLU A 192 17.45 -17.39 -10.47
N LEU A 193 18.28 -16.38 -10.72
CA LEU A 193 19.06 -16.31 -11.96
C LEU A 193 19.97 -17.53 -12.08
N ILE A 194 20.69 -17.86 -11.02
CA ILE A 194 21.64 -18.99 -11.01
C ILE A 194 20.89 -20.32 -11.19
N LEU A 195 19.88 -20.57 -10.34
CA LEU A 195 19.10 -21.81 -10.38
C LEU A 195 18.26 -21.91 -11.66
N GLY A 196 17.67 -20.80 -12.08
CA GLY A 196 16.86 -20.68 -13.29
C GLY A 196 17.68 -20.88 -14.55
N MET A 197 18.90 -20.35 -14.62
CA MET A 197 19.83 -20.64 -15.72
C MET A 197 20.17 -22.13 -15.78
N GLY A 198 20.50 -22.75 -14.64
CA GLY A 198 20.76 -24.19 -14.57
C GLY A 198 19.56 -25.02 -15.07
N LEU A 199 18.36 -24.67 -14.61
CA LEU A 199 17.12 -25.32 -15.02
C LEU A 199 16.80 -25.11 -16.50
N ALA A 200 17.00 -23.89 -17.02
CA ALA A 200 16.80 -23.55 -18.43
C ALA A 200 17.75 -24.35 -19.34
N LEU A 201 19.02 -24.48 -18.97
CA LEU A 201 19.99 -25.30 -19.70
C LEU A 201 19.59 -26.78 -19.72
N ILE A 202 19.06 -27.32 -18.63
CA ILE A 202 18.53 -28.69 -18.57
C ILE A 202 17.34 -28.81 -19.53
N MET A 203 16.37 -27.89 -19.44
CA MET A 203 15.16 -27.88 -20.26
C MET A 203 15.42 -27.66 -21.76
N ASN A 204 16.56 -27.08 -22.12
CA ASN A 204 16.98 -26.86 -23.50
C ASN A 204 17.59 -28.11 -24.17
N LYS A 205 17.96 -29.15 -23.40
CA LYS A 205 18.54 -30.36 -23.98
C LYS A 205 17.50 -31.21 -24.71
N ALA A 206 17.91 -31.76 -25.85
CA ALA A 206 17.14 -32.77 -26.58
C ALA A 206 17.37 -34.16 -25.95
N MET A 207 16.60 -34.48 -24.90
CA MET A 207 16.67 -35.78 -24.23
C MET A 207 15.29 -36.44 -24.07
N ARG A 208 15.26 -37.78 -24.04
CA ARG A 208 14.03 -38.55 -23.77
C ARG A 208 13.53 -38.22 -22.36
N GLY A 209 12.23 -37.96 -22.21
CA GLY A 209 11.60 -37.61 -20.93
C GLY A 209 11.66 -36.13 -20.56
N ILE A 210 12.21 -35.25 -21.42
CA ILE A 210 12.31 -33.81 -21.13
C ILE A 210 10.95 -33.13 -20.84
N GLY A 211 9.86 -33.66 -21.41
CA GLY A 211 8.51 -33.20 -21.11
C GLY A 211 8.15 -33.31 -19.64
N LEU A 212 8.50 -34.43 -18.98
CA LEU A 212 8.26 -34.62 -17.55
C LEU A 212 9.10 -33.66 -16.70
N VAL A 213 10.35 -33.41 -17.09
CA VAL A 213 11.23 -32.45 -16.43
C VAL A 213 10.63 -31.04 -16.52
N ARG A 214 10.17 -30.62 -17.70
CA ARG A 214 9.51 -29.32 -17.90
C ARG A 214 8.25 -29.22 -17.04
N THR A 215 7.39 -30.23 -17.04
CA THR A 215 6.17 -30.21 -16.23
C THR A 215 6.47 -30.12 -14.75
N ALA A 216 7.35 -31.00 -14.23
CA ALA A 216 7.71 -31.03 -12.82
C ALA A 216 8.36 -29.71 -12.36
N ALA A 217 9.22 -29.14 -13.18
CA ALA A 217 9.91 -27.88 -12.91
C ALA A 217 8.93 -26.70 -12.78
N LEU A 218 7.80 -26.70 -13.48
CA LEU A 218 6.83 -25.60 -13.48
C LEU A 218 5.78 -25.70 -12.37
N ILE A 219 5.70 -26.84 -11.65
CA ILE A 219 4.72 -27.05 -10.58
C ILE A 219 4.75 -25.93 -9.53
N PRO A 220 5.92 -25.52 -8.98
CA PRO A 220 5.94 -24.47 -7.95
C PRO A 220 5.28 -23.19 -8.43
N TRP A 221 5.59 -22.74 -9.65
CA TRP A 221 5.09 -21.49 -10.19
C TRP A 221 3.57 -21.48 -10.38
N ALA A 222 2.97 -22.63 -10.69
CA ALA A 222 1.53 -22.78 -10.88
C ALA A 222 0.70 -22.66 -9.57
N ILE A 223 1.32 -22.82 -8.41
CA ILE A 223 0.62 -22.74 -7.12
C ILE A 223 0.36 -21.26 -6.78
N PRO A 224 -0.81 -20.88 -6.23
CA PRO A 224 -1.04 -19.51 -5.76
C PRO A 224 -0.05 -19.12 -4.65
N THR A 225 0.46 -17.89 -4.68
CA THR A 225 1.53 -17.43 -3.76
C THR A 225 1.15 -17.58 -2.29
N ALA A 226 -0.08 -17.21 -1.90
CA ALA A 226 -0.56 -17.37 -0.53
C ALA A 226 -0.59 -18.84 -0.08
N VAL A 227 -0.97 -19.76 -0.96
CA VAL A 227 -0.98 -21.21 -0.66
C VAL A 227 0.45 -21.72 -0.50
N SER A 228 1.37 -21.32 -1.38
CA SER A 228 2.79 -21.63 -1.23
C SER A 228 3.36 -21.11 0.09
N ALA A 229 3.01 -19.88 0.48
CA ALA A 229 3.45 -19.27 1.73
C ALA A 229 2.96 -20.05 2.96
N LEU A 230 1.68 -20.47 2.98
CA LEU A 230 1.13 -21.33 4.04
C LEU A 230 1.85 -22.69 4.09
N MET A 231 2.07 -23.32 2.94
CA MET A 231 2.81 -24.59 2.88
C MET A 231 4.22 -24.45 3.48
N TRP A 232 4.94 -23.39 3.12
CA TRP A 232 6.27 -23.12 3.67
C TRP A 232 6.22 -22.78 5.16
N GLN A 233 5.20 -22.06 5.62
CA GLN A 233 5.00 -21.81 7.06
C GLN A 233 4.88 -23.13 7.84
N TYR A 234 4.15 -24.12 7.34
CA TYR A 234 4.09 -25.46 7.95
C TYR A 234 5.44 -26.19 7.88
N LEU A 235 6.16 -26.10 6.77
CA LEU A 235 7.48 -26.73 6.63
C LEU A 235 8.55 -26.12 7.56
N TYR A 236 8.38 -24.85 7.92
CA TYR A 236 9.24 -24.12 8.84
C TYR A 236 8.76 -24.16 10.30
N ASP A 237 7.64 -24.85 10.59
CA ASP A 237 7.13 -24.97 11.95
C ASP A 237 8.20 -25.51 12.90
N GLY A 238 8.41 -24.84 14.04
CA GLY A 238 9.48 -25.17 14.97
C GLY A 238 9.29 -26.52 15.69
N ARG A 239 8.08 -27.09 15.68
CA ARG A 239 7.79 -28.33 16.40
C ARG A 239 7.81 -29.56 15.50
N SER A 240 7.28 -29.42 14.29
CA SER A 240 7.06 -30.54 13.35
C SER A 240 7.51 -30.25 11.92
N GLY A 241 7.99 -29.04 11.65
CA GLY A 241 8.42 -28.60 10.33
C GLY A 241 9.68 -29.33 9.86
N ILE A 242 9.57 -30.05 8.75
CA ILE A 242 10.65 -30.88 8.21
C ILE A 242 11.86 -30.01 7.82
N VAL A 243 11.64 -28.82 7.26
CA VAL A 243 12.72 -27.96 6.77
C VAL A 243 13.45 -27.30 7.93
N ALA A 244 12.72 -26.81 8.94
CA ALA A 244 13.33 -26.25 10.14
C ALA A 244 14.18 -27.30 10.89
N ASN A 245 13.66 -28.52 11.04
CA ASN A 245 14.40 -29.63 11.64
C ASN A 245 15.64 -30.02 10.82
N PHE A 246 15.53 -30.05 9.50
CA PHE A 246 16.66 -30.33 8.62
C PHE A 246 17.77 -29.29 8.77
N PHE A 247 17.43 -27.99 8.76
CA PHE A 247 18.42 -26.91 8.93
C PHE A 247 19.07 -26.91 10.30
N ALA A 248 18.33 -27.25 11.36
CA ALA A 248 18.90 -27.43 12.69
C ALA A 248 19.87 -28.63 12.71
N ALA A 249 19.51 -29.75 12.08
CA ALA A 249 20.33 -30.96 12.06
C ALA A 249 21.68 -30.77 11.33
N ILE A 250 21.71 -29.95 10.28
CA ILE A 250 22.97 -29.62 9.56
C ILE A 250 23.70 -28.42 10.15
N GLY A 251 23.21 -27.84 11.26
CA GLY A 251 23.86 -26.74 11.98
C GLY A 251 23.73 -25.36 11.33
N LEU A 252 22.81 -25.17 10.38
CA LEU A 252 22.55 -23.84 9.81
C LEU A 252 21.78 -22.92 10.78
N ILE A 253 20.98 -23.50 11.67
CA ILE A 253 20.27 -22.80 12.75
C ILE A 253 20.45 -23.55 14.06
N GLY A 254 20.41 -22.85 15.20
CA GLY A 254 20.66 -23.47 16.50
C GLY A 254 19.51 -24.37 17.00
N SER A 255 18.28 -24.09 16.56
CA SER A 255 17.11 -24.92 16.81
C SER A 255 16.03 -24.67 15.75
N PRO A 256 15.10 -25.61 15.52
CA PRO A 256 14.06 -25.46 14.50
C PRO A 256 13.20 -24.20 14.70
N GLU A 257 12.92 -23.81 15.94
CA GLU A 257 12.10 -22.63 16.24
C GLU A 257 12.72 -21.32 15.75
N GLN A 258 14.06 -21.27 15.62
CA GLN A 258 14.77 -20.08 15.19
C GLN A 258 14.44 -19.66 13.75
N MET A 259 13.91 -20.59 12.94
CA MET A 259 13.63 -20.36 11.53
C MET A 259 12.64 -19.21 11.30
N LEU A 260 11.59 -19.09 12.10
CA LEU A 260 10.61 -17.99 11.99
C LEU A 260 10.63 -17.03 13.18
N SER A 261 11.31 -17.37 14.28
CA SER A 261 11.34 -16.54 15.50
C SER A 261 12.52 -15.57 15.59
N THR A 262 13.51 -15.67 14.69
CA THR A 262 14.67 -14.76 14.64
C THR A 262 14.68 -13.93 13.37
N SER A 263 15.26 -12.73 13.43
CA SER A 263 15.32 -11.81 12.28
C SER A 263 16.04 -12.43 11.07
N GLY A 264 17.19 -13.07 11.31
CA GLY A 264 17.96 -13.73 10.24
C GLY A 264 17.26 -14.95 9.68
N GLY A 265 16.66 -15.77 10.55
CA GLY A 265 15.88 -16.95 10.15
C GLY A 265 14.69 -16.57 9.28
N ALA A 266 13.87 -15.61 9.72
CA ALA A 266 12.62 -15.27 9.03
C ALA A 266 12.86 -14.69 7.64
N MET A 267 13.86 -13.81 7.48
CA MET A 267 14.23 -13.29 6.15
C MET A 267 14.76 -14.40 5.24
N THR A 268 15.60 -15.29 5.77
CA THR A 268 16.13 -16.43 5.02
C THR A 268 15.02 -17.39 4.59
N ALA A 269 14.06 -17.65 5.48
CA ALA A 269 12.87 -18.46 5.20
C ALA A 269 12.06 -17.87 4.04
N ALA A 270 11.82 -16.55 4.07
CA ALA A 270 11.15 -15.87 2.98
C ALA A 270 11.90 -15.97 1.66
N ILE A 271 13.23 -15.76 1.66
CA ILE A 271 14.07 -15.87 0.47
C ILE A 271 13.98 -17.28 -0.13
N ILE A 272 14.09 -18.33 0.68
CA ILE A 272 14.04 -19.72 0.21
C ILE A 272 12.68 -20.05 -0.41
N ALA A 273 11.59 -19.66 0.25
CA ALA A 273 10.24 -19.88 -0.25
C ALA A 273 9.99 -19.15 -1.58
N ASP A 274 10.47 -17.91 -1.71
CA ASP A 274 10.36 -17.12 -2.95
C ASP A 274 11.17 -17.74 -4.09
N VAL A 275 12.43 -18.10 -3.82
CA VAL A 275 13.33 -18.72 -4.79
C VAL A 275 12.73 -20.02 -5.31
N TRP A 276 12.21 -20.88 -4.45
CA TRP A 276 11.54 -22.11 -4.87
C TRP A 276 10.32 -21.83 -5.76
N LYS A 277 9.54 -20.79 -5.41
CA LYS A 277 8.30 -20.44 -6.10
C LYS A 277 8.54 -19.87 -7.49
N THR A 278 9.56 -19.01 -7.64
CA THR A 278 9.73 -18.16 -8.82
C THR A 278 10.91 -18.56 -9.71
N THR A 279 11.83 -19.41 -9.26
CA THR A 279 12.89 -20.01 -10.12
C THR A 279 12.33 -20.59 -11.43
N PRO A 280 11.17 -21.28 -11.46
CA PRO A 280 10.63 -21.80 -12.72
C PRO A 280 10.26 -20.71 -13.73
N TYR A 281 9.79 -19.55 -13.26
CA TYR A 281 9.50 -18.40 -14.11
C TYR A 281 10.78 -17.81 -14.71
N MET A 282 11.83 -17.64 -13.90
CA MET A 282 13.15 -17.22 -14.38
C MET A 282 13.69 -18.20 -15.43
N ALA A 283 13.59 -19.51 -15.18
CA ALA A 283 14.02 -20.54 -16.12
C ALA A 283 13.27 -20.48 -17.46
N LEU A 284 11.95 -20.21 -17.46
CA LEU A 284 11.16 -20.07 -18.68
C LEU A 284 11.61 -18.89 -19.53
N LEU A 285 11.84 -17.74 -18.91
CA LEU A 285 12.29 -16.53 -19.60
C LEU A 285 13.68 -16.75 -20.23
N LEU A 286 14.59 -17.37 -19.48
CA LEU A 286 15.93 -17.71 -19.97
C LEU A 286 15.90 -18.79 -21.06
N LEU A 287 15.01 -19.78 -20.96
CA LEU A 287 14.84 -20.82 -21.96
C LEU A 287 14.39 -20.26 -23.31
N ALA A 288 13.49 -19.26 -23.31
CA ALA A 288 13.09 -18.58 -24.54
C ALA A 288 14.29 -17.91 -25.23
N GLY A 289 15.17 -17.27 -24.46
CA GLY A 289 16.43 -16.72 -24.97
C GLY A 289 17.39 -17.77 -25.51
N LEU A 290 17.56 -18.88 -24.77
CA LEU A 290 18.41 -20.01 -25.19
C LEU A 290 17.99 -20.61 -26.54
N GLN A 291 16.69 -20.64 -26.82
CA GLN A 291 16.14 -21.23 -28.05
C GLN A 291 16.39 -20.37 -29.30
N ILE A 292 16.76 -19.10 -29.13
CA ILE A 292 17.09 -18.19 -30.24
C ILE A 292 18.51 -18.43 -30.75
N ILE A 293 19.41 -18.96 -29.91
CA ILE A 293 20.81 -19.17 -30.28
C ILE A 293 20.93 -20.32 -31.29
N ASP A 294 21.57 -20.05 -32.42
CA ASP A 294 21.81 -21.05 -33.46
C ASP A 294 22.68 -22.21 -32.93
N ARG A 295 22.21 -23.44 -33.17
CA ARG A 295 22.93 -24.67 -32.82
C ARG A 295 24.25 -24.80 -33.57
N GLY A 296 24.36 -24.24 -34.78
CA GLY A 296 25.58 -24.28 -35.58
C GLY A 296 26.79 -23.64 -34.89
N LEU A 297 26.58 -22.66 -34.01
CA LEU A 297 27.65 -22.06 -33.21
C LEU A 297 28.26 -23.07 -32.23
N TYR A 298 27.43 -23.90 -31.60
CA TYR A 298 27.89 -24.92 -30.67
C TYR A 298 28.57 -26.09 -31.38
N GLU A 299 28.09 -26.48 -32.56
CA GLU A 299 28.70 -27.51 -33.39
C GLU A 299 30.08 -27.07 -33.89
N SER A 300 30.20 -25.83 -34.36
CA SER A 300 31.48 -25.26 -34.81
C SER A 300 32.48 -25.19 -33.65
N ALA A 301 32.06 -24.69 -32.49
CA ALA A 301 32.92 -24.64 -31.31
C ALA A 301 33.35 -26.03 -30.82
N ALA A 302 32.49 -27.05 -30.96
CA ALA A 302 32.84 -28.43 -30.62
C ALA A 302 33.92 -29.00 -31.56
N VAL A 303 33.88 -28.66 -32.86
CA VAL A 303 34.93 -29.01 -33.82
C VAL A 303 36.26 -28.36 -33.45
N ASP A 304 36.24 -27.13 -32.93
CA ASP A 304 37.41 -26.40 -32.41
C ASP A 304 37.90 -26.91 -31.04
N GLY A 305 37.32 -27.98 -30.49
CA GLY A 305 37.71 -28.58 -29.22
C GLY A 305 37.24 -27.80 -27.99
N SER A 306 36.34 -26.83 -28.13
CA SER A 306 35.81 -26.05 -27.02
C SER A 306 34.86 -26.89 -26.15
N GLY A 307 35.22 -27.05 -24.87
CA GLY A 307 34.38 -27.74 -23.88
C GLY A 307 33.15 -26.94 -23.44
N ALA A 308 32.18 -27.60 -22.79
CA ALA A 308 30.88 -27.02 -22.42
C ALA A 308 30.98 -25.74 -21.55
N VAL A 309 31.95 -25.67 -20.63
CA VAL A 309 32.17 -24.48 -19.80
C VAL A 309 32.66 -23.30 -20.64
N HIS A 310 33.57 -23.55 -21.58
CA HIS A 310 34.07 -22.51 -22.47
C HIS A 310 32.95 -22.01 -23.41
N GLN A 311 32.17 -22.93 -23.99
CA GLN A 311 30.98 -22.60 -24.79
C GLN A 311 29.96 -21.79 -23.99
N PHE A 312 29.72 -22.11 -22.72
CA PHE A 312 28.80 -21.34 -21.89
C PHE A 312 29.25 -19.88 -21.72
N PHE A 313 30.50 -19.64 -21.33
CA PHE A 313 30.97 -18.28 -21.06
C PHE A 313 31.26 -17.46 -22.33
N HIS A 314 31.58 -18.09 -23.46
CA HIS A 314 31.99 -17.39 -24.69
C HIS A 314 30.91 -17.36 -25.78
N ILE A 315 29.90 -18.24 -25.71
CA ILE A 315 28.81 -18.30 -26.70
C ILE A 315 27.48 -18.05 -25.99
N THR A 316 27.11 -18.90 -25.04
CA THR A 316 25.78 -18.85 -24.42
C THR A 316 25.55 -17.55 -23.66
N LEU A 317 26.39 -17.24 -22.67
CA LEU A 317 26.19 -16.11 -21.77
C LEU A 317 26.21 -14.75 -22.51
N PRO A 318 27.14 -14.48 -23.45
CA PRO A 318 27.13 -13.23 -24.22
C PRO A 318 25.88 -13.09 -25.09
N LEU A 319 25.51 -14.14 -25.84
CA LEU A 319 24.33 -14.10 -26.72
C LEU A 319 23.01 -14.07 -25.95
N MET A 320 23.00 -14.58 -24.71
CA MET A 320 21.85 -14.50 -23.82
C MET A 320 21.70 -13.17 -23.08
N LYS A 321 22.70 -12.28 -23.11
CA LYS A 321 22.69 -11.03 -22.34
C LYS A 321 21.37 -10.24 -22.49
N PRO A 322 20.77 -10.06 -23.69
CA PRO A 322 19.49 -9.36 -23.81
C PRO A 322 18.35 -10.08 -23.09
N SER A 323 18.26 -11.41 -23.21
CA SER A 323 17.23 -12.22 -22.54
C SER A 323 17.42 -12.25 -21.03
N ILE A 324 18.66 -12.28 -20.54
CA ILE A 324 18.98 -12.21 -19.11
C ILE A 324 18.56 -10.85 -18.55
N LEU A 325 18.87 -9.75 -19.24
CA LEU A 325 18.48 -8.40 -18.79
C LEU A 325 16.96 -8.23 -18.73
N VAL A 326 16.23 -8.75 -19.72
CA VAL A 326 14.76 -8.75 -19.71
C VAL A 326 14.22 -9.58 -18.55
N ALA A 327 14.78 -10.76 -18.30
CA ALA A 327 14.35 -11.61 -17.21
C ALA A 327 14.63 -10.99 -15.83
N LEU A 328 15.81 -10.39 -15.66
CA LEU A 328 16.19 -9.64 -14.47
C LEU A 328 15.29 -8.43 -14.24
N LEU A 329 14.95 -7.68 -15.28
CA LEU A 329 14.03 -6.54 -15.17
C LEU A 329 12.68 -6.99 -14.59
N PHE A 330 12.00 -7.93 -15.26
CA PHE A 330 10.68 -8.38 -14.81
C PHE A 330 10.72 -8.97 -13.41
N ARG A 331 11.73 -9.80 -13.12
CA ARG A 331 11.84 -10.43 -11.81
C ARG A 331 12.18 -9.44 -10.70
N THR A 332 13.05 -8.47 -10.95
CA THR A 332 13.38 -7.44 -9.97
C THR A 332 12.15 -6.59 -9.63
N LEU A 333 11.36 -6.18 -10.64
CA LEU A 333 10.14 -5.39 -10.40
C LEU A 333 9.06 -6.17 -9.64
N ASP A 334 9.02 -7.49 -9.81
CA ASP A 334 8.13 -8.40 -9.08
C ASP A 334 8.59 -8.58 -7.62
N ALA A 335 9.85 -8.96 -7.41
CA ALA A 335 10.45 -9.13 -6.08
C ALA A 335 10.39 -7.85 -5.22
N PHE A 336 10.64 -6.69 -5.83
CA PHE A 336 10.65 -5.42 -5.10
C PHE A 336 9.27 -5.04 -4.54
N ARG A 337 8.19 -5.57 -5.13
CA ARG A 337 6.82 -5.31 -4.69
C ARG A 337 6.23 -6.47 -3.89
N VAL A 338 7.06 -7.41 -3.43
CA VAL A 338 6.61 -8.61 -2.72
C VAL A 338 5.69 -8.25 -1.54
N TYR A 339 4.51 -8.85 -1.53
CA TYR A 339 3.50 -8.66 -0.48
C TYR A 339 3.00 -10.02 0.01
N ASP A 340 2.30 -10.78 -0.84
CA ASP A 340 1.57 -11.99 -0.45
C ASP A 340 2.42 -13.00 0.34
N LEU A 341 3.63 -13.27 -0.15
CA LEU A 341 4.54 -14.22 0.48
C LEU A 341 4.89 -13.76 1.90
N ILE A 342 5.32 -12.51 2.06
CA ILE A 342 5.76 -11.98 3.35
C ILE A 342 4.58 -11.85 4.32
N ALA A 343 3.44 -11.36 3.83
CA ALA A 343 2.23 -11.15 4.62
C ALA A 343 1.76 -12.46 5.26
N VAL A 344 1.72 -13.54 4.47
CA VAL A 344 1.26 -14.85 4.95
C VAL A 344 2.33 -15.58 5.77
N LEU A 345 3.59 -15.55 5.33
CA LEU A 345 4.65 -16.32 5.97
C LEU A 345 5.07 -15.73 7.31
N THR A 346 5.18 -14.40 7.40
CA THR A 346 5.80 -13.70 8.55
C THR A 346 5.05 -12.46 9.05
N GLY A 347 4.18 -11.85 8.24
CA GLY A 347 3.54 -10.56 8.57
C GLY A 347 4.52 -9.39 8.77
N GLY A 348 5.75 -9.51 8.26
CA GLY A 348 6.85 -8.55 8.52
C GLY A 348 7.64 -8.82 9.81
N GLY A 349 7.35 -9.92 10.52
CA GLY A 349 8.01 -10.28 11.79
C GLY A 349 9.24 -11.20 11.65
N PRO A 350 9.95 -11.44 12.76
CA PRO A 350 9.76 -10.84 14.08
C PRO A 350 10.29 -9.39 14.15
N GLY A 351 9.65 -8.52 14.94
CA GLY A 351 10.15 -7.17 15.22
C GLY A 351 10.34 -6.25 13.99
N GLY A 352 9.59 -6.49 12.91
CA GLY A 352 9.74 -5.73 11.66
C GLY A 352 10.92 -6.17 10.79
N SER A 353 11.55 -7.32 11.07
CA SER A 353 12.77 -7.75 10.36
C SER A 353 12.57 -8.23 8.92
N THR A 354 11.34 -8.61 8.55
CA THR A 354 10.96 -8.96 7.17
C THR A 354 10.00 -7.95 6.58
N GLU A 355 9.77 -6.83 7.26
CA GLU A 355 8.87 -5.79 6.79
C GLU A 355 9.43 -5.13 5.53
N THR A 356 8.78 -5.42 4.39
CA THR A 356 9.06 -4.77 3.10
C THR A 356 8.20 -3.51 2.96
N LEU A 357 8.51 -2.66 1.97
CA LEU A 357 7.71 -1.45 1.69
C LEU A 357 6.23 -1.76 1.42
N SER A 358 5.93 -2.89 0.77
CA SER A 358 4.56 -3.35 0.56
C SER A 358 3.85 -3.70 1.87
N ILE A 359 4.55 -4.34 2.82
CA ILE A 359 3.99 -4.64 4.14
C ILE A 359 3.83 -3.36 4.96
N TYR A 360 4.81 -2.48 4.92
CA TYR A 360 4.76 -1.22 5.66
C TYR A 360 3.60 -0.35 5.20
N SER A 361 3.44 -0.15 3.89
CA SER A 361 2.30 0.59 3.33
C SER A 361 0.96 -0.05 3.70
N TYR A 362 0.85 -1.38 3.63
CA TYR A 362 -0.35 -2.10 4.06
C TYR A 362 -0.69 -1.84 5.54
N LYS A 363 0.29 -1.93 6.45
CA LYS A 363 0.06 -1.68 7.88
C LYS A 363 -0.38 -0.25 8.14
N VAL A 364 0.20 0.73 7.45
CA VAL A 364 -0.20 2.14 7.60
C VAL A 364 -1.60 2.39 7.03
N MET A 365 -1.90 1.87 5.84
CA MET A 365 -3.20 2.09 5.19
C MET A 365 -4.34 1.35 5.87
N ILE A 366 -4.16 0.05 6.13
CA ILE A 366 -5.23 -0.84 6.56
C ILE A 366 -5.27 -0.95 8.08
N GLU A 367 -4.18 -1.37 8.72
CA GLU A 367 -4.17 -1.62 10.17
C GLU A 367 -4.27 -0.31 10.97
N GLN A 368 -3.59 0.75 10.51
CA GLN A 368 -3.64 2.07 11.15
C GLN A 368 -4.71 2.99 10.57
N SER A 369 -5.43 2.54 9.53
CA SER A 369 -6.46 3.33 8.84
C SER A 369 -5.95 4.70 8.36
N ASN A 370 -4.66 4.84 8.07
CA ASN A 370 -4.03 6.07 7.60
C ASN A 370 -3.72 5.95 6.10
N TYR A 371 -4.74 6.20 5.29
CA TYR A 371 -4.66 6.10 3.84
C TYR A 371 -3.87 7.24 3.23
N GLY A 372 -3.86 8.42 3.86
CA GLY A 372 -3.06 9.57 3.41
C GLY A 372 -1.56 9.26 3.40
N TYR A 373 -1.00 9.02 4.59
CA TYR A 373 0.43 8.71 4.71
C TYR A 373 0.79 7.37 4.06
N GLY A 374 -0.08 6.37 4.18
CA GLY A 374 0.09 5.08 3.53
C GLY A 374 0.20 5.18 2.01
N SER A 375 -0.58 6.08 1.39
CA SER A 375 -0.48 6.32 -0.05
C SER A 375 0.79 7.06 -0.45
N ALA A 376 1.33 7.94 0.40
CA ALA A 376 2.64 8.55 0.16
C ALA A 376 3.77 7.51 0.12
N ILE A 377 3.71 6.49 0.98
CA ILE A 377 4.65 5.35 0.95
C ILE A 377 4.52 4.59 -0.38
N VAL A 378 3.31 4.31 -0.86
CA VAL A 378 3.05 3.64 -2.15
C VAL A 378 3.61 4.45 -3.32
N VAL A 379 3.41 5.77 -3.33
CA VAL A 379 4.00 6.66 -4.35
C VAL A 379 5.53 6.63 -4.28
N GLY A 380 6.11 6.66 -3.07
CA GLY A 380 7.56 6.51 -2.89
C GLY A 380 8.07 5.19 -3.48
N MET A 381 7.40 4.07 -3.19
CA MET A 381 7.71 2.77 -3.77
C MET A 381 7.62 2.78 -5.30
N PHE A 382 6.60 3.40 -5.88
CA PHE A 382 6.46 3.56 -7.33
C PHE A 382 7.65 4.31 -7.95
N VAL A 383 8.14 5.38 -7.30
CA VAL A 383 9.33 6.11 -7.76
C VAL A 383 10.56 5.19 -7.80
N PHE A 384 10.79 4.37 -6.77
CA PHE A 384 11.91 3.40 -6.77
C PHE A 384 11.77 2.36 -7.88
N VAL A 385 10.56 1.82 -8.10
CA VAL A 385 10.27 0.88 -9.19
C VAL A 385 10.55 1.54 -10.56
N ALA A 386 10.14 2.79 -10.75
CA ALA A 386 10.41 3.55 -11.96
C ALA A 386 11.91 3.80 -12.19
N ILE A 387 12.67 4.08 -11.13
CA ILE A 387 14.13 4.20 -11.19
C ILE A 387 14.76 2.88 -11.63
N ILE A 388 14.39 1.75 -11.00
CA ILE A 388 14.88 0.42 -11.35
C ILE A 388 14.59 0.15 -12.83
N ALA A 389 13.34 0.31 -13.28
CA ALA A 389 12.96 0.10 -14.67
C ALA A 389 13.77 0.97 -15.64
N THR A 390 13.94 2.26 -15.33
CA THR A 390 14.71 3.19 -16.16
C THR A 390 16.17 2.78 -16.28
N VAL A 391 16.78 2.35 -15.18
CA VAL A 391 18.17 1.85 -15.16
C VAL A 391 18.31 0.64 -16.09
N PHE A 392 17.45 -0.37 -15.94
CA PHE A 392 17.46 -1.56 -16.80
C PHE A 392 17.21 -1.23 -18.27
N ILE A 393 16.24 -0.37 -18.59
CA ILE A 393 15.95 0.04 -19.97
C ILE A 393 17.15 0.77 -20.59
N LYS A 394 17.86 1.61 -19.83
CA LYS A 394 19.05 2.29 -20.33
C LYS A 394 20.17 1.32 -20.65
N PHE A 395 20.39 0.30 -19.80
CA PHE A 395 21.35 -0.76 -20.08
C PHE A 395 20.94 -1.61 -21.30
N LEU A 396 19.65 -1.97 -21.42
CA LEU A 396 19.14 -2.75 -22.54
C LEU A 396 19.16 -1.99 -23.88
N GLY A 397 18.76 -0.71 -23.86
CA GLY A 397 18.71 0.16 -25.04
C GLY A 397 20.08 0.59 -25.55
N ALA A 398 21.09 0.67 -24.67
CA ALA A 398 22.47 0.88 -25.09
C ALA A 398 23.02 -0.31 -25.90
N ASP A 399 22.67 -1.54 -25.53
CA ASP A 399 23.11 -2.75 -26.25
C ASP A 399 22.34 -2.96 -27.57
N LEU A 400 21.04 -2.61 -27.65
CA LEU A 400 20.26 -2.78 -28.89
C LEU A 400 20.62 -1.78 -30.00
N LEU A 401 21.17 -0.62 -29.64
CA LEU A 401 21.57 0.43 -30.59
C LEU A 401 23.06 0.39 -30.95
N SER A 402 23.89 -0.37 -30.21
CA SER A 402 25.31 -0.53 -30.54
C SER A 402 25.58 -1.52 -31.67
N ASP A 403 24.60 -2.38 -31.99
CA ASP A 403 24.70 -3.45 -32.99
C ASP A 403 23.95 -3.14 -34.30
N SER A 404 23.52 -1.88 -34.50
CA SER A 404 23.02 -1.33 -35.77
C SER A 404 23.97 -0.29 -36.31
#